data_AF-A0A924YIG0-F1
#
_entry.id   AF-A0A924YIG0-F1
#
_cell.length_a   1.000
_cell.length_b   1.000
_cell.length_c   1.000
_cell.angle_alpha   90.00
_cell.angle_beta   90.00
_cell.angle_gamma   90.00
#
_symmetry.space_group_name_H-M   'P 1'
#
loop_
_entity.id
_entity.type
_entity.pdbx_description
1 polymer ?
#
loop_
_entity_poly.entity_id
_entity_poly.type
_entity_poly.pdbx_seq_one_letter_code
_entity_poly.pdbx_strand_id
1 'polypeptide(L)'
;MMVESRIQSAMERLYEDMSLRDELTDDEANALLKWGEEEITRLASDSANADESAFDNAMSSLRKVLGGLNRIVGRGADMPAEQQAAAAQDVAASAQALGYTVSAGDVTMPIQAQAAAGGEPDRIGAIQALTLLIKSAGAAAQAQSVAASTELTPTSPAEEVAGLLPEHTETEADDELGDRKSRFMAKPEEMLFLPPEEAAARRQKLKAEIAVRREEMLQEDTEKRAAEAGEQAENGGDDQTANHK
;
A
#
# COMPACT_ATOMS: atom_id res chain seq x y z
N MET A 1 4.39 -30.21 -13.90
CA MET A 1 3.43 -29.65 -14.88
C MET A 1 2.28 -28.86 -14.25
N MET A 2 2.12 -28.76 -12.92
CA MET A 2 0.98 -28.01 -12.35
C MET A 2 1.21 -26.49 -12.19
N VAL A 3 2.46 -26.05 -12.01
CA VAL A 3 2.79 -24.64 -11.74
C VAL A 3 2.50 -23.74 -12.96
N GLU A 4 2.88 -24.18 -14.15
CA GLU A 4 2.72 -23.39 -15.39
C GLU A 4 1.26 -23.17 -15.78
N SER A 5 0.42 -24.21 -15.65
CA SER A 5 -1.04 -24.08 -15.83
C SER A 5 -1.66 -23.09 -14.83
N ARG A 6 -1.23 -23.15 -13.56
CA ARG A 6 -1.69 -22.23 -12.50
C ARG A 6 -1.30 -20.78 -12.80
N ILE A 7 -0.07 -20.54 -13.25
CA ILE A 7 0.40 -19.21 -13.66
C ILE A 7 -0.47 -18.69 -14.81
N GLN A 8 -0.71 -19.50 -15.84
CA GLN A 8 -1.51 -19.09 -16.99
C GLN A 8 -2.94 -18.70 -16.59
N SER A 9 -3.63 -19.54 -15.80
CA SER A 9 -4.98 -19.22 -15.33
C SER A 9 -5.02 -17.97 -14.44
N ALA A 10 -3.98 -17.72 -13.64
CA ALA A 10 -3.87 -16.52 -12.83
C ALA A 10 -3.64 -15.26 -13.70
N MET A 11 -2.82 -15.36 -14.75
CA MET A 11 -2.61 -14.28 -15.72
C MET A 11 -3.89 -13.97 -16.51
N GLU A 12 -4.60 -14.98 -17.01
CA GLU A 12 -5.87 -14.79 -17.72
C GLU A 12 -6.88 -14.01 -16.85
N ARG A 13 -7.06 -14.43 -15.59
CA ARG A 13 -7.92 -13.71 -14.62
C ARG A 13 -7.47 -12.28 -14.36
N LEU A 14 -6.16 -12.03 -14.33
CA LEU A 14 -5.60 -10.69 -14.13
C LEU A 14 -5.96 -9.76 -15.30
N TYR A 15 -5.85 -10.24 -16.53
CA TYR A 15 -6.17 -9.48 -17.74
C TYR A 15 -7.68 -9.28 -17.96
N GLU A 16 -8.51 -10.20 -17.47
CA GLU A 16 -9.98 -10.09 -17.52
C GLU A 16 -10.52 -9.04 -16.51
N ASP A 17 -9.74 -8.70 -15.48
CA ASP A 17 -10.17 -7.77 -14.45
C ASP A 17 -10.04 -6.31 -14.90
N MET A 18 -11.13 -5.80 -15.50
CA MET A 18 -11.20 -4.41 -15.98
C MET A 18 -11.01 -3.37 -14.87
N SER A 19 -11.31 -3.73 -13.62
CA SER A 19 -11.20 -2.80 -12.48
C SER A 19 -9.75 -2.41 -12.17
N LEU A 20 -8.77 -3.16 -12.69
CA LEU A 20 -7.34 -2.84 -12.54
C LEU A 20 -6.85 -1.80 -13.55
N ARG A 21 -7.67 -1.47 -14.55
CA ARG A 21 -7.30 -0.61 -15.69
C ARG A 21 -8.16 0.65 -15.82
N ASP A 22 -9.37 0.65 -15.24
CA ASP A 22 -10.40 1.66 -15.50
C ASP A 22 -10.00 3.11 -15.12
N GLU A 23 -9.02 3.28 -14.23
CA GLU A 23 -8.56 4.61 -13.75
C GLU A 23 -7.23 5.03 -14.36
N LEU A 24 -6.62 4.19 -15.19
CA LEU A 24 -5.28 4.38 -15.73
C LEU A 24 -5.32 4.48 -17.25
N THR A 25 -4.32 5.17 -17.80
CA THR A 25 -4.05 5.09 -19.22
C THR A 25 -3.53 3.69 -19.60
N ASP A 26 -3.57 3.31 -20.87
CA ASP A 26 -3.11 1.99 -21.31
C ASP A 26 -1.64 1.74 -20.93
N ASP A 27 -0.77 2.75 -21.02
CA ASP A 27 0.64 2.63 -20.66
C ASP A 27 0.85 2.45 -19.15
N GLU A 28 0.09 3.17 -18.33
CA GLU A 28 0.09 3.04 -16.86
C GLU A 28 -0.43 1.68 -16.42
N ALA A 29 -1.55 1.24 -17.00
CA ALA A 29 -2.14 -0.06 -16.74
C ALA A 29 -1.18 -1.19 -17.13
N ASN A 30 -0.52 -1.09 -18.29
CA ASN A 30 0.48 -2.08 -18.73
C ASN A 30 1.68 -2.17 -17.78
N ALA A 31 2.16 -1.03 -17.25
CA ALA A 31 3.24 -1.04 -16.25
C ALA A 31 2.82 -1.77 -14.97
N LEU A 32 1.59 -1.53 -14.50
CA LEU A 32 1.04 -2.17 -13.31
C LEU A 32 0.79 -3.68 -13.51
N LEU A 33 0.23 -4.06 -14.66
CA LEU A 33 -0.04 -5.46 -15.01
C LEU A 33 1.25 -6.28 -15.15
N LYS A 34 2.28 -5.71 -15.78
CA LYS A 34 3.59 -6.36 -15.90
C LYS A 34 4.20 -6.68 -14.53
N TRP A 35 4.07 -5.77 -13.57
CA TRP A 35 4.48 -6.06 -12.19
C TRP A 35 3.64 -7.19 -11.57
N GLY A 36 2.32 -7.20 -11.80
CA GLY A 36 1.43 -8.30 -11.40
C GLY A 36 1.85 -9.66 -11.96
N GLU A 37 2.28 -9.74 -13.23
CA GLU A 37 2.76 -10.97 -13.86
C GLU A 37 4.03 -11.53 -13.21
N GLU A 38 5.00 -10.64 -12.92
CA GLU A 38 6.22 -11.00 -12.20
C GLU A 38 5.87 -11.59 -10.84
N GLU A 39 4.91 -10.97 -10.15
CA GLU A 39 4.49 -11.37 -8.81
C GLU A 39 3.70 -12.68 -8.81
N ILE A 40 2.82 -12.92 -9.79
CA ILE A 40 2.15 -14.22 -10.00
C ILE A 40 3.19 -15.33 -10.17
N THR A 41 4.21 -15.08 -10.99
CA THR A 41 5.29 -16.05 -11.26
C THR A 41 6.08 -16.35 -9.99
N ARG A 42 6.41 -15.30 -9.21
CA ARG A 42 7.08 -15.45 -7.91
C ARG A 42 6.25 -16.25 -6.93
N LEU A 43 4.96 -15.91 -6.75
CA LEU A 43 4.06 -16.57 -5.82
C LEU A 43 3.85 -18.04 -6.18
N ALA A 44 3.68 -18.36 -7.47
CA ALA A 44 3.52 -19.73 -7.93
C ALA A 44 4.79 -20.58 -7.78
N SER A 45 5.96 -19.94 -7.74
CA SER A 45 7.26 -20.59 -7.54
C SER A 45 7.63 -20.75 -6.06
N ASP A 46 6.95 -20.05 -5.15
CA ASP A 46 7.20 -20.12 -3.72
C ASP A 46 6.61 -21.41 -3.14
N SER A 47 7.47 -22.21 -2.50
CA SER A 47 7.07 -23.46 -1.84
C SER A 47 6.04 -23.28 -0.73
N ALA A 48 5.97 -22.10 -0.09
CA ALA A 48 4.94 -21.79 0.89
C ALA A 48 3.53 -21.67 0.27
N ASN A 49 3.46 -21.38 -1.04
CA ASN A 49 2.22 -21.28 -1.83
C ASN A 49 1.99 -22.52 -2.72
N ALA A 50 2.64 -23.64 -2.38
CA ALA A 50 2.37 -24.91 -3.05
C ALA A 50 0.91 -25.36 -2.85
N ASP A 51 0.34 -25.05 -1.68
CA ASP A 51 -1.08 -25.22 -1.39
C ASP A 51 -1.95 -24.28 -2.25
N GLU A 52 -3.04 -24.82 -2.79
CA GLU A 52 -3.94 -24.09 -3.69
C GLU A 52 -4.69 -22.97 -2.96
N SER A 53 -5.12 -23.20 -1.71
CA SER A 53 -5.79 -22.16 -0.93
C SER A 53 -4.82 -21.05 -0.53
N ALA A 54 -3.57 -21.38 -0.18
CA ALA A 54 -2.53 -20.40 0.09
C ALA A 54 -2.27 -19.50 -1.14
N PHE A 55 -2.14 -20.11 -2.32
CA PHE A 55 -1.97 -19.37 -3.56
C PHE A 55 -3.18 -18.47 -3.88
N ASP A 56 -4.40 -18.96 -3.73
CA ASP A 56 -5.61 -18.17 -3.98
C ASP A 56 -5.74 -16.98 -3.01
N ASN A 57 -5.35 -17.15 -1.75
CA ASN A 57 -5.30 -16.07 -0.76
C ASN A 57 -4.23 -15.02 -1.12
N ALA A 58 -3.06 -15.47 -1.58
CA ALA A 58 -2.01 -14.59 -2.08
C ALA A 58 -2.50 -13.83 -3.33
N MET A 59 -3.16 -14.51 -4.28
CA MET A 59 -3.75 -13.88 -5.46
C MET A 59 -4.85 -12.87 -5.14
N SER A 60 -5.67 -13.13 -4.12
CA SER A 60 -6.65 -12.16 -3.62
C SER A 60 -5.96 -10.92 -3.07
N SER A 61 -4.89 -11.10 -2.30
CA SER A 61 -4.10 -10.02 -1.72
C SER A 61 -3.38 -9.20 -2.80
N LEU A 62 -2.81 -9.86 -3.82
CA LEU A 62 -2.19 -9.21 -4.97
C LEU A 62 -3.19 -8.34 -5.75
N ARG A 63 -4.40 -8.85 -6.03
CA ARG A 63 -5.44 -8.05 -6.68
C ARG A 63 -5.85 -6.83 -5.88
N LYS A 64 -5.92 -6.94 -4.54
CA LYS A 64 -6.20 -5.79 -3.67
C LYS A 64 -5.07 -4.75 -3.72
N VAL A 65 -3.81 -5.18 -3.76
CA VAL A 65 -2.67 -4.27 -3.93
C VAL A 65 -2.76 -3.56 -5.28
N LEU A 66 -2.93 -4.30 -6.38
CA LEU A 66 -3.04 -3.73 -7.73
C LEU A 66 -4.21 -2.75 -7.85
N GLY A 67 -5.40 -3.14 -7.39
CA GLY A 67 -6.59 -2.28 -7.42
C GLY A 67 -6.45 -1.05 -6.53
N GLY A 68 -5.79 -1.18 -5.38
CA GLY A 68 -5.46 -0.05 -4.51
C GLY A 68 -4.48 0.90 -5.19
N LEU A 69 -3.38 0.40 -5.77
CA LEU A 69 -2.42 1.22 -6.53
C LEU A 69 -3.08 1.93 -7.71
N ASN A 70 -3.89 1.21 -8.48
CA ASN A 70 -4.72 1.78 -9.55
C ASN A 70 -5.56 2.97 -9.04
N ARG A 71 -6.27 2.77 -7.92
CA ARG A 71 -7.12 3.81 -7.34
C ARG A 71 -6.33 5.02 -6.83
N ILE A 72 -5.20 4.80 -6.15
CA ILE A 72 -4.43 5.90 -5.56
C ILE A 72 -3.65 6.66 -6.66
N VAL A 73 -3.15 5.99 -7.70
CA VAL A 73 -2.46 6.67 -8.82
C VAL A 73 -3.46 7.32 -9.78
N GLY A 74 -4.50 6.61 -10.18
CA GLY A 74 -5.48 7.07 -11.17
C GLY A 74 -6.35 8.22 -10.66
N ARG A 75 -6.79 8.15 -9.38
CA ARG A 75 -7.62 9.17 -8.74
C ARG A 75 -6.88 10.02 -7.71
N GLY A 76 -5.57 9.87 -7.54
CA GLY A 76 -4.82 10.51 -6.46
C GLY A 76 -4.93 12.03 -6.41
N ALA A 77 -5.00 12.69 -7.57
CA ALA A 77 -5.15 14.14 -7.63
C ALA A 77 -6.54 14.63 -7.16
N ASP A 78 -7.58 13.84 -7.41
CA ASP A 78 -8.98 14.19 -7.13
C ASP A 78 -9.52 13.56 -5.83
N MET A 79 -8.76 12.63 -5.24
CA MET A 79 -9.15 11.90 -4.04
C MET A 79 -8.84 12.73 -2.77
N PRO A 80 -9.77 12.86 -1.81
CA PRO A 80 -9.48 13.50 -0.53
C PRO A 80 -8.36 12.79 0.24
N ALA A 81 -7.53 13.54 0.96
CA ALA A 81 -6.37 13.01 1.70
C ALA A 81 -6.74 11.87 2.67
N GLU A 82 -7.91 11.93 3.32
CA GLU A 82 -8.41 10.87 4.21
C GLU A 82 -8.69 9.57 3.44
N GLN A 83 -9.24 9.65 2.23
CA GLN A 83 -9.49 8.49 1.39
C GLN A 83 -8.19 7.93 0.80
N GLN A 84 -7.22 8.80 0.48
CA GLN A 84 -5.88 8.36 0.05
C GLN A 84 -5.17 7.59 1.17
N ALA A 85 -5.25 8.09 2.40
CA ALA A 85 -4.66 7.43 3.56
C ALA A 85 -5.31 6.06 3.83
N ALA A 86 -6.64 5.97 3.75
CA ALA A 86 -7.36 4.70 3.89
C ALA A 86 -6.97 3.70 2.78
N ALA A 87 -6.95 4.13 1.52
CA ALA A 87 -6.54 3.28 0.41
C ALA A 87 -5.07 2.82 0.55
N ALA A 88 -4.19 3.70 1.02
CA ALA A 88 -2.79 3.34 1.30
C ALA A 88 -2.65 2.34 2.45
N GLN A 89 -3.51 2.41 3.47
CA GLN A 89 -3.57 1.41 4.54
C GLN A 89 -4.01 0.05 4.00
N ASP A 90 -5.03 0.01 3.15
CA ASP A 90 -5.52 -1.24 2.53
C ASP A 90 -4.44 -1.87 1.63
N VAL A 91 -3.71 -1.06 0.86
CA VAL A 91 -2.57 -1.50 0.06
C VAL A 91 -1.46 -2.04 0.94
N ALA A 92 -1.08 -1.32 2.01
CA ALA A 92 -0.03 -1.77 2.92
C ALA A 92 -0.40 -3.09 3.62
N ALA A 93 -1.64 -3.23 4.12
CA ALA A 93 -2.11 -4.46 4.74
C ALA A 93 -2.11 -5.65 3.77
N SER A 94 -2.55 -5.42 2.53
CA SER A 94 -2.56 -6.47 1.50
C SER A 94 -1.14 -6.84 1.04
N ALA A 95 -0.22 -5.87 0.98
CA ALA A 95 1.19 -6.12 0.69
C ALA A 95 1.87 -6.90 1.83
N GLN A 96 1.54 -6.59 3.09
CA GLN A 96 2.01 -7.36 4.26
C GLN A 96 1.54 -8.81 4.22
N ALA A 97 0.31 -9.08 3.77
CA ALA A 97 -0.19 -10.44 3.57
C ALA A 97 0.60 -11.23 2.50
N LEU A 98 1.28 -10.53 1.58
CA LEU A 98 2.18 -11.11 0.57
C LEU A 98 3.64 -11.26 1.06
N GLY A 99 3.93 -10.81 2.29
CA GLY A 99 5.27 -10.85 2.90
C GLY A 99 6.09 -9.57 2.75
N TYR A 100 5.48 -8.46 2.32
CA TYR A 100 6.16 -7.17 2.18
C TYR A 100 6.06 -6.32 3.44
N THR A 101 7.16 -5.69 3.90
CA THR A 101 7.12 -4.77 5.05
C THR A 101 6.93 -3.32 4.63
N VAL A 102 5.74 -3.00 4.13
CA VAL A 102 5.40 -1.64 3.64
C VAL A 102 4.48 -0.95 4.64
N SER A 103 4.70 0.36 4.88
CA SER A 103 3.78 1.19 5.66
C SER A 103 2.91 2.07 4.76
N ALA A 104 1.73 2.49 5.26
CA ALA A 104 0.84 3.39 4.52
C ALA A 104 1.49 4.76 4.23
N GLY A 105 2.43 5.20 5.08
CA GLY A 105 3.19 6.44 4.85
C GLY A 105 4.08 6.36 3.62
N ASP A 106 4.71 5.19 3.41
CA ASP A 106 5.59 4.98 2.26
C ASP A 106 4.80 4.94 0.93
N VAL A 107 3.56 4.45 0.96
CA VAL A 107 2.67 4.42 -0.22
C VAL A 107 2.14 5.80 -0.61
N THR A 108 1.97 6.72 0.35
CA THR A 108 1.42 8.07 0.06
C THR A 108 2.48 9.10 -0.32
N MET A 109 3.74 8.88 0.07
CA MET A 109 4.88 9.76 -0.20
C MET A 109 5.05 10.15 -1.69
N PRO A 110 5.08 9.22 -2.65
CA PRO A 110 5.31 9.54 -4.06
C PRO A 110 4.21 10.43 -4.65
N ILE A 111 2.97 10.22 -4.18
CA ILE A 111 1.78 10.87 -4.70
C ILE A 111 1.66 12.29 -4.13
N GLN A 112 1.99 12.47 -2.86
CA GLN A 112 2.10 13.80 -2.26
C GLN A 112 3.22 14.63 -2.88
N ALA A 113 4.37 14.01 -3.19
CA ALA A 113 5.47 14.67 -3.87
C ALA A 113 5.07 15.16 -5.27
N GLN A 114 4.26 14.38 -6.00
CA GLN A 114 3.74 14.78 -7.30
C GLN A 114 2.68 15.88 -7.22
N ALA A 115 1.77 15.79 -6.24
CA ALA A 115 0.77 16.83 -6.00
C ALA A 115 1.43 18.19 -5.63
N ALA A 116 2.54 18.15 -4.89
CA ALA A 116 3.30 19.35 -4.51
C ALA A 116 4.11 19.97 -5.66
N ALA A 117 4.46 19.17 -6.69
CA ALA A 117 5.29 19.63 -7.80
C ALA A 117 4.54 20.51 -8.82
N GLY A 118 3.20 20.56 -8.76
CA GLY A 118 2.37 21.46 -9.57
C GLY A 118 2.45 21.25 -11.10
N GLY A 119 3.14 20.21 -11.56
CA GLY A 119 3.22 19.78 -12.96
C GLY A 119 2.21 18.67 -13.27
N GLU A 120 2.19 18.22 -14.52
CA GLU A 120 1.40 17.04 -14.91
C GLU A 120 1.88 15.82 -14.07
N PRO A 121 0.96 15.08 -13.42
CA PRO A 121 1.35 13.98 -12.55
C PRO A 121 1.99 12.85 -13.37
N ASP A 122 3.27 12.56 -13.11
CA ASP A 122 3.98 11.40 -13.68
C ASP A 122 3.49 10.09 -13.03
N ARG A 123 2.33 9.63 -13.48
CA ARG A 123 1.66 8.44 -12.94
C ARG A 123 2.45 7.16 -13.18
N ILE A 124 3.16 7.05 -14.31
CA ILE A 124 4.03 5.91 -14.61
C ILE A 124 5.20 5.88 -13.61
N GLY A 125 5.84 7.02 -13.37
CA GLY A 125 6.88 7.15 -12.34
C GLY A 125 6.37 6.81 -10.94
N ALA A 126 5.13 7.19 -10.59
CA ALA A 126 4.50 6.80 -9.32
C ALA A 126 4.32 5.29 -9.20
N ILE A 127 3.77 4.64 -10.23
CA ILE A 127 3.58 3.18 -10.26
C ILE A 127 4.93 2.47 -10.12
N GLN A 128 5.95 2.91 -10.84
CA GLN A 128 7.29 2.33 -10.76
C GLN A 128 7.91 2.52 -9.37
N ALA A 129 7.81 3.72 -8.79
CA ALA A 129 8.32 3.98 -7.45
C ALA A 129 7.62 3.12 -6.38
N LEU A 130 6.30 2.97 -6.48
CA LEU A 130 5.50 2.19 -5.53
C LEU A 130 5.78 0.68 -5.65
N THR A 131 5.88 0.16 -6.87
CA THR A 131 6.21 -1.26 -7.10
C THR A 131 7.64 -1.59 -6.66
N LEU A 132 8.60 -0.68 -6.87
CA LEU A 132 9.97 -0.79 -6.35
C LEU A 132 10.03 -0.74 -4.82
N LEU A 133 9.27 0.17 -4.21
CA LEU A 133 9.16 0.29 -2.75
C LEU A 133 8.62 -1.01 -2.15
N ILE A 134 7.54 -1.56 -2.72
CA ILE A 134 6.97 -2.83 -2.25
C ILE A 134 8.01 -3.95 -2.39
N LYS A 135 8.67 -4.07 -3.53
CA LYS A 135 9.69 -5.10 -3.78
C LYS A 135 10.90 -4.99 -2.83
N SER A 136 11.39 -3.78 -2.58
CA SER A 136 12.54 -3.53 -1.68
C SER A 136 12.19 -3.74 -0.20
N ALA A 137 10.98 -3.40 0.21
CA ALA A 137 10.45 -3.69 1.54
C ALA A 137 10.28 -5.20 1.80
N GLY A 138 10.06 -6.02 0.77
CA GLY A 138 10.07 -7.48 0.89
C GLY A 138 11.47 -8.06 1.07
N ALA A 139 12.45 -7.52 0.35
CA ALA A 139 13.84 -7.95 0.46
C ALA A 139 14.43 -7.64 1.86
N ALA A 140 14.08 -6.50 2.44
CA ALA A 140 14.53 -6.11 3.79
C ALA A 140 13.94 -7.01 4.90
N ALA A 141 12.67 -7.42 4.77
CA ALA A 141 12.01 -8.31 5.72
C ALA A 141 12.64 -9.72 5.74
N GLN A 142 12.98 -10.24 4.55
CA GLN A 142 13.66 -11.52 4.44
C GLN A 142 15.06 -11.49 5.06
N ALA A 143 15.82 -10.39 4.91
CA ALA A 143 17.14 -10.23 5.52
C ALA A 143 17.11 -10.17 7.06
N GLN A 144 16.08 -9.54 7.65
CA GLN A 144 15.95 -9.43 9.11
C GLN A 144 15.46 -10.73 9.77
N SER A 145 14.68 -11.55 9.06
CA SER A 145 14.27 -12.89 9.51
C SER A 145 15.46 -13.84 9.66
N VAL A 146 16.47 -13.74 8.77
CA VAL A 146 17.70 -14.56 8.88
C VAL A 146 18.62 -14.06 10.01
N ALA A 147 18.65 -12.74 10.25
CA ALA A 147 19.44 -12.15 11.33
C ALA A 147 18.90 -12.51 12.73
N ALA A 148 17.57 -12.52 12.90
CA ALA A 148 16.94 -12.81 14.19
C ALA A 148 17.09 -14.28 14.66
N SER A 149 17.42 -15.21 13.76
CA SER A 149 17.68 -16.62 14.11
C SER A 149 19.16 -16.96 14.33
N THR A 150 20.07 -15.99 14.18
CA THR A 150 21.53 -16.21 14.28
C THR A 150 22.16 -15.52 15.51
N GLU A 151 21.36 -15.08 16.48
CA GLU A 151 21.89 -14.47 17.71
C GLU A 151 21.60 -15.31 18.95
N LEU A 152 22.20 -16.50 19.01
CA LEU A 152 22.52 -17.15 20.28
C LEU A 152 23.99 -17.55 20.30
N THR A 153 24.75 -16.75 21.06
CA THR A 153 26.13 -16.92 21.57
C THR A 153 27.29 -16.55 20.64
N PRO A 154 28.10 -15.58 21.09
CA PRO A 154 29.55 -15.76 21.05
C PRO A 154 30.09 -15.84 22.48
N THR A 155 30.37 -17.07 22.93
CA THR A 155 31.37 -17.28 23.98
C THR A 155 32.74 -16.95 23.42
N SER A 156 33.34 -15.90 23.97
CA SER A 156 34.79 -15.68 24.03
C SER A 156 35.52 -16.96 24.47
N PRO A 157 36.72 -17.23 23.94
CA PRO A 157 37.90 -16.71 24.62
C PRO A 157 38.98 -16.14 23.68
N ALA A 158 39.85 -15.35 24.29
CA ALA A 158 41.05 -14.73 23.75
C ALA A 158 42.17 -15.72 23.39
N GLU A 159 42.95 -15.38 22.36
CA GLU A 159 44.43 -15.47 22.27
C GLU A 159 44.81 -14.90 20.89
N GLU A 160 45.35 -13.68 20.81
CA GLU A 160 46.79 -13.40 20.81
C GLU A 160 47.53 -14.01 19.61
N VAL A 161 47.80 -13.20 18.59
CA VAL A 161 49.14 -13.12 17.95
C VAL A 161 49.29 -11.84 17.15
N ALA A 162 50.39 -11.16 17.44
CA ALA A 162 50.91 -9.98 16.77
C ALA A 162 51.27 -10.22 15.30
N GLY A 163 51.24 -9.16 14.49
CA GLY A 163 52.04 -9.11 13.27
C GLY A 163 51.55 -8.19 12.17
N LEU A 164 52.25 -7.06 12.03
CA LEU A 164 52.63 -6.40 10.76
C LEU A 164 51.60 -5.54 10.00
N LEU A 165 51.72 -4.23 10.27
CA LEU A 165 51.82 -3.16 9.26
C LEU A 165 52.75 -3.56 8.09
N PRO A 166 52.48 -3.12 6.84
CA PRO A 166 52.86 -1.75 6.46
C PRO A 166 51.88 -0.99 5.56
N GLU A 167 52.15 0.31 5.56
CA GLU A 167 51.63 1.41 4.77
C GLU A 167 51.64 1.14 3.25
N HIS A 168 50.63 1.67 2.54
CA HIS A 168 50.86 2.24 1.22
C HIS A 168 50.00 3.51 1.05
N THR A 169 50.70 4.49 0.52
CA THR A 169 50.43 5.90 0.26
C THR A 169 49.45 6.14 -0.89
N GLU A 170 48.78 7.30 -0.79
CA GLU A 170 48.43 8.27 -1.84
C GLU A 170 47.85 7.78 -3.16
N THR A 171 46.74 8.40 -3.58
CA THR A 171 46.67 9.14 -4.86
C THR A 171 45.43 10.04 -4.87
N GLU A 172 45.68 11.35 -4.85
CA GLU A 172 44.80 12.43 -5.33
C GLU A 172 44.37 12.17 -6.78
N ALA A 173 43.10 12.47 -7.10
CA ALA A 173 42.78 13.07 -8.39
C ALA A 173 41.49 13.90 -8.26
N ASP A 174 41.70 15.16 -8.56
CA ASP A 174 40.80 16.31 -8.62
C ASP A 174 39.79 16.24 -9.79
N ASP A 175 39.03 17.33 -9.89
CA ASP A 175 38.28 17.85 -11.05
C ASP A 175 36.86 17.29 -11.34
N GLU A 176 35.86 18.03 -11.81
CA GLU A 176 35.37 19.42 -11.80
C GLU A 176 34.14 19.41 -12.76
N LEU A 177 33.33 20.47 -12.78
CA LEU A 177 32.23 20.79 -13.73
C LEU A 177 30.93 19.96 -13.63
N GLY A 178 29.72 20.57 -13.69
CA GLY A 178 29.40 21.95 -13.96
C GLY A 178 27.89 22.16 -14.16
N ASP A 179 27.43 23.34 -13.76
CA ASP A 179 26.42 24.18 -14.41
C ASP A 179 25.25 23.52 -15.17
N ARG A 180 24.08 23.43 -14.53
CA ARG A 180 22.76 23.51 -15.21
C ARG A 180 21.74 24.31 -14.41
N LYS A 181 22.08 25.54 -14.05
CA LYS A 181 21.10 26.60 -13.75
C LYS A 181 20.85 27.40 -15.03
N SER A 182 19.70 27.18 -15.68
CA SER A 182 18.88 28.24 -16.30
C SER A 182 17.90 27.66 -17.31
N ARG A 183 16.78 28.38 -17.44
CA ARG A 183 15.76 28.30 -18.50
C ARG A 183 14.61 27.34 -18.16
N PHE A 184 13.59 27.87 -17.51
CA PHE A 184 12.28 28.09 -18.15
C PHE A 184 11.44 29.02 -17.25
N MET A 185 11.36 30.29 -17.64
CA MET A 185 10.26 31.17 -17.25
C MET A 185 9.09 30.88 -18.18
N ALA A 186 7.96 30.45 -17.63
CA ALA A 186 6.67 30.51 -18.29
C ALA A 186 5.67 31.11 -17.29
N LYS A 187 5.07 32.24 -17.68
CA LYS A 187 4.01 32.94 -16.93
C LYS A 187 2.71 32.13 -16.99
N PRO A 188 1.90 32.08 -15.93
CA PRO A 188 0.47 31.87 -16.08
C PRO A 188 -0.30 33.11 -15.59
N GLU A 189 -0.91 33.82 -16.53
CA GLU A 189 -2.02 34.73 -16.24
C GLU A 189 -3.32 33.92 -16.08
N GLU A 190 -4.12 34.36 -15.10
CA GLU A 190 -5.58 34.23 -14.99
C GLU A 190 -6.21 32.83 -15.05
N MET A 191 -6.33 32.18 -13.88
CA MET A 191 -7.44 31.27 -13.62
C MET A 191 -8.22 31.74 -12.39
N LEU A 192 -9.54 31.89 -12.58
CA LEU A 192 -10.55 32.29 -11.60
C LEU A 192 -10.32 31.67 -10.22
N PHE A 193 -9.79 32.48 -9.30
CA PHE A 193 -9.70 32.14 -7.89
C PHE A 193 -11.01 32.55 -7.22
N LEU A 194 -11.83 31.60 -6.78
CA LEU A 194 -12.91 31.89 -5.82
C LEU A 194 -12.27 32.52 -4.58
N PRO A 195 -12.81 33.64 -4.07
CA PRO A 195 -12.20 34.34 -2.95
C PRO A 195 -12.10 33.40 -1.73
N PRO A 196 -10.97 33.41 -1.00
CA PRO A 196 -10.68 32.46 0.08
C PRO A 196 -11.74 32.44 1.19
N GLU A 197 -12.53 33.51 1.31
CA GLU A 197 -13.63 33.63 2.25
C GLU A 197 -14.81 32.70 1.92
N GLU A 198 -15.18 32.54 0.64
CA GLU A 198 -16.24 31.62 0.23
C GLU A 198 -15.83 30.14 0.36
N ALA A 199 -14.54 29.85 0.13
CA ALA A 199 -13.99 28.51 0.33
C ALA A 199 -14.04 28.10 1.81
N ALA A 200 -13.77 29.04 2.73
CA ALA A 200 -13.86 28.80 4.17
C ALA A 200 -15.31 28.57 4.63
N ALA A 201 -16.26 29.38 4.15
CA ALA A 201 -17.68 29.24 4.48
C ALA A 201 -18.26 27.88 4.00
N ARG A 202 -17.90 27.43 2.79
CA ARG A 202 -18.30 26.11 2.28
C ARG A 202 -17.73 24.96 3.11
N ARG A 203 -16.47 25.06 3.54
CA ARG A 203 -15.84 24.05 4.42
C ARG A 203 -16.51 23.98 5.79
N GLN A 204 -16.89 25.12 6.37
CA GLN A 204 -17.63 25.14 7.64
C GLN A 204 -19.03 24.52 7.50
N LYS A 205 -19.74 24.83 6.41
CA LYS A 205 -21.06 24.24 6.14
C LYS A 205 -20.99 22.71 6.01
N LEU A 206 -20.00 22.20 5.27
CA LEU A 206 -19.82 20.76 5.10
C LEU A 206 -19.47 20.05 6.42
N LYS A 207 -18.64 20.67 7.26
CA LYS A 207 -18.33 20.13 8.60
C LYS A 207 -19.56 20.05 9.50
N ALA A 208 -20.43 21.05 9.45
CA ALA A 208 -21.68 21.04 10.21
C ALA A 208 -22.62 19.92 9.73
N GLU A 209 -22.72 19.70 8.42
CA GLU A 209 -23.57 18.66 7.84
C GLU A 209 -23.08 17.25 8.21
N ILE A 210 -21.77 17.02 8.18
CA ILE A 210 -21.17 15.75 8.62
C ILE A 210 -21.39 15.49 10.11
N ALA A 211 -21.31 16.53 10.95
CA ALA A 211 -21.56 16.40 12.39
C ALA A 211 -23.01 15.97 12.68
N VAL A 212 -23.98 16.60 12.01
CA VAL A 212 -25.40 16.24 12.14
C VAL A 212 -25.65 14.81 11.67
N ARG A 213 -25.09 14.42 10.51
CA ARG A 213 -25.24 13.05 9.97
C ARG A 213 -24.66 11.98 10.91
N ARG A 214 -23.59 12.31 11.64
CA ARG A 214 -22.97 11.41 12.61
C ARG A 214 -23.81 11.26 13.88
N GLU A 215 -24.46 12.33 14.35
CA GLU A 215 -25.41 12.24 15.47
C GLU A 215 -26.65 11.42 15.11
N GLU A 216 -27.20 11.59 13.90
CA GLU A 216 -28.33 10.77 13.43
C GLU A 216 -27.98 9.27 13.43
N MET A 217 -26.80 8.90 12.92
CA MET A 217 -26.36 7.50 12.86
C MET A 217 -26.18 6.88 14.25
N LEU A 218 -25.69 7.66 15.22
CA LEU A 218 -25.55 7.20 16.61
C LEU A 218 -26.91 7.01 17.28
N GLN A 219 -27.91 7.85 16.97
CA GLN A 219 -29.27 7.66 17.47
C GLN A 219 -29.90 6.39 16.88
N GLU A 220 -29.76 6.17 15.58
CA GLU A 220 -30.28 4.97 14.90
C GLU A 220 -29.66 3.67 15.46
N ASP A 221 -28.36 3.66 15.72
CA ASP A 221 -27.69 2.53 16.37
C ASP A 221 -28.19 2.28 17.79
N THR A 222 -28.46 3.35 18.57
CA THR A 222 -29.01 3.18 19.93
C THR A 222 -30.44 2.64 19.93
N GLU A 223 -31.29 3.06 18.99
CA GLU A 223 -32.65 2.54 18.85
C GLU A 223 -32.65 1.08 18.41
N LYS A 224 -31.79 0.72 17.45
CA LYS A 224 -31.65 -0.66 16.98
C LYS A 224 -31.20 -1.59 18.12
N ARG A 225 -30.23 -1.15 18.92
CA ARG A 225 -29.73 -1.94 20.06
C ARG A 225 -30.77 -2.09 21.17
N ALA A 226 -31.63 -1.10 21.37
CA ALA A 226 -32.75 -1.18 22.30
C ALA A 226 -33.84 -2.16 21.83
N ALA A 227 -34.11 -2.22 20.51
CA ALA A 227 -35.04 -3.19 19.93
C ALA A 227 -34.52 -4.64 20.05
N GLU A 228 -33.25 -4.88 19.74
CA GLU A 228 -32.62 -6.21 19.85
C GLU A 228 -32.58 -6.73 21.29
N ALA A 229 -32.41 -5.85 22.28
CA ALA A 229 -32.45 -6.22 23.70
C ALA A 229 -33.86 -6.60 24.19
N GLY A 230 -34.92 -6.04 23.60
CA GLY A 230 -36.30 -6.43 23.89
C GLY A 230 -36.64 -7.83 23.38
N GLU A 231 -36.16 -8.18 22.19
CA GLU A 231 -36.48 -9.46 21.54
C GLU A 231 -35.77 -10.66 22.20
N GLN A 232 -34.58 -10.46 22.79
CA GLN A 232 -33.89 -11.49 23.56
C GLN A 232 -34.55 -11.81 24.92
N ALA A 233 -35.32 -10.86 25.48
CA ALA A 233 -36.02 -11.07 26.75
C ALA A 233 -37.29 -11.93 26.59
N GLU A 234 -37.94 -11.93 25.43
CA GLU A 234 -39.13 -12.76 25.16
C GLU A 234 -38.79 -14.22 24.77
N ASN A 235 -37.60 -14.49 24.20
CA ASN A 235 -37.25 -15.82 23.69
C ASN A 235 -36.45 -16.71 24.68
N GLY A 236 -36.10 -16.20 25.86
CA GLY A 236 -35.26 -16.90 26.85
C GLY A 236 -35.99 -17.68 27.95
N GLY A 237 -37.32 -17.83 27.86
CA GLY A 237 -38.16 -18.23 29.00
C GLY A 237 -38.40 -19.73 29.26
N ASP A 238 -38.30 -20.63 28.27
CA ASP A 238 -39.04 -21.91 28.36
C ASP A 238 -38.24 -23.22 28.45
N ASP A 239 -36.91 -23.25 28.33
CA ASP A 239 -36.19 -24.54 28.11
C ASP A 239 -35.19 -24.95 29.20
N GLN A 240 -35.56 -24.88 30.49
CA GLN A 240 -34.73 -25.45 31.58
C GLN A 240 -35.53 -26.13 32.71
N THR A 241 -36.40 -27.10 32.42
CA THR A 241 -36.95 -27.96 33.50
C THR A 241 -37.28 -29.41 33.06
N ALA A 242 -36.37 -30.17 32.44
CA ALA A 242 -36.61 -31.61 32.32
C ALA A 242 -35.37 -32.48 32.03
N ASN A 243 -34.40 -32.56 32.96
CA ASN A 243 -33.56 -33.76 32.99
C ASN A 243 -32.96 -34.02 34.36
N HIS A 244 -33.72 -34.68 35.24
CA HIS A 244 -33.21 -35.44 36.38
C HIS A 244 -34.27 -36.48 36.77
N LYS A 245 -34.19 -37.68 36.18
CA LYS A 245 -34.52 -38.93 36.86
C LYS A 245 -34.01 -40.15 36.10
#